data_AF-A0A976DG24-F1
#
_entry.id   AF-A0A976DG24-F1
#
_cell.length_a   1.000
_cell.length_b   1.000
_cell.length_c   1.000
_cell.angle_alpha   90.00
_cell.angle_beta   90.00
_cell.angle_gamma   90.00
#
_symmetry.space_group_name_H-M   'P 1'
#
loop_
_entity.id
_entity.type
_entity.pdbx_description
1 polymer ?
#
loop_
_entity_poly.entity_id
_entity_poly.type
_entity_poly.pdbx_seq_one_letter_code
_entity_poly.pdbx_strand_id
1 'polypeptide(L)'
;MGAQFVIAVDVSALPGSTPPEAAESVRKRDVARAARIAPEAAKADFILHPGLGYCASPRRSYFLQSLTLGEAYARSQIRALKAHLGRIEH
;
A
#
# COMPACT_ATOMS: atom_id res chain seq x y z
N MET A 1 -7.91 -16.98 20.40
CA MET A 1 -8.21 -15.56 20.14
C MET A 1 -7.28 -15.08 19.04
N GLY A 2 -7.82 -14.51 17.97
CA GLY A 2 -7.07 -14.01 16.82
C GLY A 2 -7.72 -12.74 16.28
N ALA A 3 -7.05 -12.03 15.37
CA ALA A 3 -7.63 -10.86 14.73
C ALA A 3 -8.94 -11.26 14.02
N GLN A 4 -10.00 -10.47 14.22
CA GLN A 4 -11.30 -10.66 13.56
C GLN A 4 -11.35 -10.00 12.18
N PHE A 5 -10.44 -9.06 11.93
CA PHE A 5 -10.29 -8.34 10.67
C PHE A 5 -8.84 -7.87 10.53
N VAL A 6 -8.25 -8.08 9.37
CA VAL A 6 -6.85 -7.73 9.07
C VAL A 6 -6.82 -6.69 7.96
N ILE A 7 -6.25 -5.53 8.28
CA ILE A 7 -5.94 -4.49 7.29
C ILE A 7 -4.43 -4.54 7.01
N ALA A 8 -4.06 -4.79 5.75
CA ALA A 8 -2.68 -4.63 5.30
C ALA A 8 -2.47 -3.22 4.73
N VAL A 9 -1.31 -2.64 5.03
CA VAL A 9 -0.87 -1.39 4.41
C VAL A 9 0.39 -1.70 3.59
N ASP A 10 0.24 -1.69 2.28
CA ASP A 10 1.34 -1.90 1.36
C ASP A 10 1.89 -0.53 0.92
N VAL A 11 3.12 -0.23 1.33
CA VAL A 11 3.84 1.00 0.97
C VAL A 11 4.91 0.76 -0.10
N SER A 12 4.88 -0.39 -0.76
CA SER A 12 5.74 -0.66 -1.91
C SER A 12 5.39 0.22 -3.10
N ALA A 13 6.31 0.31 -4.06
CA ALA A 13 6.09 1.05 -5.29
C ALA A 13 4.92 0.43 -6.07
N LEU A 14 3.98 1.27 -6.50
CA LEU A 14 2.86 0.86 -7.35
C LEU A 14 3.37 0.16 -8.62
N PRO A 15 2.68 -0.89 -9.12
CA PRO A 15 2.97 -1.46 -10.42
C PRO A 15 3.00 -0.38 -11.51
N GLY A 16 4.09 -0.32 -12.28
CA GLY A 16 4.28 0.69 -13.33
C GLY A 16 4.76 2.05 -12.84
N SER A 17 4.98 2.26 -11.53
CA SER A 17 5.55 3.51 -11.01
C SER A 17 7.08 3.59 -11.08
N THR A 18 7.74 2.49 -11.45
CA THR A 18 9.19 2.50 -11.72
C THR A 18 9.48 3.47 -12.87
N PRO A 19 10.41 4.44 -12.69
CA PRO A 19 10.75 5.40 -13.74
C PRO A 19 11.19 4.70 -15.05
N PRO A 20 10.79 5.21 -16.22
CA PRO A 20 11.12 4.59 -17.51
C PRO A 20 12.63 4.51 -17.76
N GLU A 21 13.39 5.49 -17.25
CA GLU A 21 14.84 5.56 -17.30
C GLU A 21 15.57 4.62 -16.31
N ALA A 22 14.84 3.96 -15.41
CA ALA A 22 15.44 3.06 -14.44
C ALA A 22 16.13 1.87 -15.15
N ALA A 23 17.21 1.36 -14.56
CA ALA A 23 17.87 0.16 -15.08
C ALA A 23 16.94 -1.07 -15.01
N GLU A 24 17.12 -2.03 -15.92
CA GLU A 24 16.33 -3.27 -15.93
C GLU A 24 16.44 -4.05 -14.60
N SER A 25 17.62 -4.01 -13.97
CA SER A 25 17.86 -4.61 -12.65
C SER A 25 16.99 -3.99 -11.54
N VAL A 26 16.66 -2.70 -11.66
CA VAL A 26 15.76 -1.99 -10.72
C VAL A 26 14.32 -2.45 -10.93
N ARG A 27 13.85 -2.50 -12.19
CA ARG A 27 12.51 -3.04 -12.52
C ARG A 27 12.33 -4.47 -12.02
N LYS A 28 13.32 -5.34 -12.24
CA LYS A 28 13.29 -6.73 -11.74
C LYS A 28 13.22 -6.79 -10.22
N ARG A 29 13.93 -5.90 -9.53
CA ARG A 29 13.89 -5.82 -8.07
C ARG A 29 12.52 -5.40 -7.55
N ASP A 30 11.86 -4.44 -8.20
CA ASP A 30 10.53 -3.99 -7.81
C ASP A 30 9.49 -5.10 -7.97
N VAL A 31 9.52 -5.81 -9.10
CA VAL A 31 8.66 -6.99 -9.32
C VAL A 31 8.92 -8.06 -8.26
N ALA A 32 10.19 -8.35 -7.96
CA ALA A 32 10.54 -9.34 -6.94
C ALA A 32 10.09 -8.92 -5.54
N ARG A 33 10.09 -7.62 -5.22
CA ARG A 33 9.57 -7.11 -3.94
C ARG A 33 8.07 -7.23 -3.84
N ALA A 34 7.34 -6.85 -4.88
CA ALA A 34 5.88 -7.01 -4.93
C ALA A 34 5.47 -8.47 -4.74
N ALA A 35 6.17 -9.40 -5.43
CA ALA A 35 5.93 -10.84 -5.29
C ALA A 35 6.16 -11.38 -3.87
N ARG A 36 7.05 -10.77 -3.08
CA ARG A 36 7.31 -11.18 -1.70
C ARG A 36 6.21 -10.79 -0.72
N ILE A 37 5.46 -9.72 -1.01
CA ILE A 37 4.40 -9.19 -0.13
C ILE A 37 3.04 -9.78 -0.51
N ALA A 38 2.89 -10.24 -1.76
CA ALA A 38 1.64 -10.79 -2.28
C ALA A 38 1.03 -11.91 -1.40
N PRO A 39 1.79 -12.87 -0.83
CA PRO A 39 1.23 -13.90 0.03
C PRO A 39 0.62 -13.37 1.33
N GLU A 40 1.23 -12.35 1.94
CA GLU A 40 0.74 -11.69 3.16
C GLU A 40 -0.45 -10.79 2.83
N ALA A 41 -0.37 -10.03 1.74
CA ALA A 41 -1.45 -9.18 1.27
C ALA A 41 -2.72 -10.00 0.98
N ALA A 42 -2.58 -11.20 0.41
CA ALA A 42 -3.69 -12.11 0.13
C ALA A 42 -4.42 -12.63 1.39
N LYS A 43 -3.80 -12.50 2.58
CA LYS A 43 -4.42 -12.88 3.86
C LYS A 43 -5.17 -11.73 4.52
N ALA A 44 -5.07 -10.51 3.98
CA ALA A 44 -5.75 -9.35 4.53
C ALA A 44 -7.18 -9.28 4.02
N ASP A 45 -8.10 -8.90 4.90
CA ASP A 45 -9.50 -8.63 4.54
C ASP A 45 -9.66 -7.28 3.82
N PHE A 46 -8.68 -6.39 3.99
CA PHE A 46 -8.64 -5.09 3.31
C PHE A 46 -7.19 -4.63 3.10
N ILE A 47 -6.89 -4.08 1.92
CA ILE A 47 -5.55 -3.57 1.60
C ILE A 47 -5.63 -2.07 1.33
N LEU A 48 -4.75 -1.30 1.98
CA LEU A 48 -4.46 0.08 1.64
C LEU A 48 -3.13 0.13 0.89
N HIS A 49 -3.14 0.68 -0.33
CA HIS A 49 -1.93 0.86 -1.14
C HIS A 49 -1.80 2.32 -1.60
N PRO A 50 -1.47 3.25 -0.69
CA PRO A 50 -1.35 4.66 -1.03
C PRO A 50 -0.14 4.88 -1.94
N GLY A 51 -0.34 5.56 -3.07
CA GLY A 51 0.75 5.94 -3.96
C GLY A 51 1.60 7.07 -3.37
N LEU A 52 2.66 6.74 -2.64
CA LEU A 52 3.54 7.72 -1.95
C LEU A 52 4.70 8.24 -2.82
N GLY A 53 4.69 7.94 -4.12
CA GLY A 53 5.79 8.20 -5.04
C GLY A 53 6.86 7.11 -4.99
N TYR A 54 7.68 7.03 -6.04
CA TYR A 54 8.65 5.94 -6.20
C TYR A 54 9.87 6.06 -5.27
N CYS A 55 10.37 7.29 -5.09
CA CYS A 55 11.59 7.55 -4.31
C CYS A 55 11.24 8.01 -2.89
N ALA A 56 11.53 7.15 -1.90
CA ALA A 56 11.48 7.55 -0.50
C ALA A 56 12.62 8.51 -0.13
N SER A 57 12.40 9.40 0.84
CA SER A 57 13.40 10.35 1.31
C SER A 57 13.38 10.48 2.84
N PRO A 58 14.53 10.62 3.51
CA PRO A 58 14.58 10.87 4.96
C PRO A 58 14.23 12.32 5.35
N ARG A 59 13.92 13.19 4.38
CA ARG A 59 13.63 14.61 4.64
C ARG A 59 12.26 14.76 5.30
N ARG A 60 12.16 15.72 6.23
CA ARG A 60 10.89 16.09 6.88
C ARG A 60 9.78 16.42 5.89
N SER A 61 10.11 17.08 4.78
CA SER A 61 9.12 17.42 3.74
C SER A 61 8.47 16.18 3.12
N TYR A 62 9.24 15.13 2.86
CA TYR A 62 8.72 13.86 2.35
C TYR A 62 7.81 13.18 3.38
N PHE A 63 8.19 13.20 4.67
CA PHE A 63 7.34 12.70 5.74
C PHE A 63 5.98 13.41 5.79
N LEU A 64 5.96 14.75 5.79
CA LEU A 64 4.72 15.52 5.83
C LEU A 64 3.85 15.27 4.59
N GLN A 65 4.46 15.21 3.40
CA GLN A 65 3.75 14.87 2.17
C GLN A 65 3.15 13.46 2.23
N SER A 66 3.92 12.49 2.71
CA SER A 66 3.48 11.09 2.84
C SER A 66 2.32 10.95 3.82
N LEU A 67 2.36 11.71 4.92
CA LEU A 67 1.28 11.78 5.90
C LEU A 67 0.00 12.32 5.25
N THR A 68 0.08 13.45 4.55
CA THR A 68 -1.08 14.06 3.88
C THR A 68 -1.66 13.13 2.80
N LEU A 69 -0.83 12.52 1.97
CA LEU A 69 -1.28 11.60 0.92
C LEU A 69 -1.89 10.32 1.51
N GLY A 70 -1.25 9.76 2.54
CA GLY A 70 -1.74 8.57 3.23
C GLY A 70 -3.10 8.82 3.91
N GLU A 71 -3.26 9.96 4.59
CA GLU A 71 -4.53 10.33 5.23
C GLU A 71 -5.63 10.54 4.19
N ALA A 72 -5.35 11.30 3.13
CA ALA A 72 -6.32 11.54 2.06
C ALA A 72 -6.76 10.23 1.40
N TYR A 73 -5.81 9.33 1.11
CA TYR A 73 -6.09 8.01 0.57
C TYR A 73 -6.95 7.19 1.54
N ALA A 74 -6.56 7.07 2.82
CA ALA A 74 -7.31 6.32 3.82
C ALA A 74 -8.74 6.85 3.96
N ARG A 75 -8.93 8.18 4.00
CA ARG A 75 -10.26 8.81 4.03
C ARG A 75 -11.11 8.44 2.82
N SER A 76 -10.51 8.38 1.63
CA SER A 76 -11.21 7.94 0.41
C SER A 76 -11.71 6.49 0.49
N GLN A 77 -11.04 5.64 1.26
CA GLN A 77 -11.35 4.23 1.41
C GLN A 77 -12.38 3.91 2.51
N ILE A 78 -12.78 4.89 3.34
CA ILE A 78 -13.68 4.66 4.50
C ILE A 78 -14.98 3.95 4.10
N ARG A 79 -15.59 4.32 2.95
CA ARG A 79 -16.82 3.66 2.49
C ARG A 79 -16.59 2.19 2.12
N ALA A 80 -15.51 1.88 1.41
CA ALA A 80 -15.17 0.51 1.02
C ALA A 80 -14.80 -0.35 2.24
N LEU A 81 -14.10 0.24 3.20
CA LEU A 81 -13.77 -0.41 4.47
C LEU A 81 -15.03 -0.75 5.28
N LYS A 82 -15.95 0.20 5.46
CA LYS A 82 -17.23 -0.05 6.15
C LYS A 82 -18.04 -1.16 5.49
N ALA A 83 -18.04 -1.21 4.16
CA ALA A 83 -18.73 -2.27 3.41
C ALA A 83 -18.09 -3.66 3.63
N HIS A 84 -16.77 -3.75 3.84
CA HIS A 84 -16.12 -5.02 4.19
C HIS A 84 -16.42 -5.42 5.64
N LEU A 85 -16.37 -4.48 6.59
CA LEU A 85 -16.68 -4.77 7.99
C LEU A 85 -18.11 -5.28 8.18
N GLY A 86 -19.09 -4.65 7.52
CA GLY A 86 -20.49 -5.09 7.61
C GLY A 86 -20.78 -6.47 7.03
N ARG A 87 -19.88 -7.06 6.22
CA ARG A 87 -20.03 -8.44 5.72
C ARG A 87 -19.58 -9.51 6.70
N ILE A 88 -18.88 -9.12 7.76
CA ILE A 88 -18.36 -10.04 8.79
C ILE A 88 -19.31 -10.13 9.99
N GLU A 89 -20.16 -9.11 10.17
CA GLU A 89 -21.15 -9.04 11.25
C GLU A 89 -22.46 -9.80 10.93
N HIS A 90 -22.57 -10.42 9.75
CA HIS A 90 -23.72 -11.20 9.27
C HIS A 90 -23.31 -12.64 8.94
#